data_AF-A0A1C5NSM7-F1
#
_entry.id   AF-A0A1C5NSM7-F1
#
_cell.length_a   1.000
_cell.length_b   1.000
_cell.length_c   1.000
_cell.angle_alpha   90.00
_cell.angle_beta   90.00
_cell.angle_gamma   90.00
#
_symmetry.space_group_name_H-M   'P 1'
#
loop_
_entity.id
_entity.type
_entity.pdbx_description
1 polymer ?
#
loop_
_entity_poly.entity_id
_entity_poly.type
_entity_poly.pdbx_seq_one_letter_code
_entity_poly.pdbx_strand_id
1 'polypeptide(L)' 'MRMRTIEQAADYVREHDPGTALTKTAIRRKVLSGEIPSTRAGKKYLLDLDTLEKFLFTPSPTLNSGIRPVRG' A
#
# COMPACT_ATOMS: atom_id res chain seq x y z
N MET A 1 -14.75 -0.77 7.65
CA MET A 1 -14.16 -1.79 6.76
C MET A 1 -14.74 -1.60 5.37
N ARG A 2 -14.01 -0.89 4.52
CA ARG A 2 -14.42 -0.54 3.16
C ARG A 2 -13.63 -1.41 2.17
N MET A 3 -14.17 -2.60 1.92
CA MET A 3 -13.58 -3.61 1.04
C MET A 3 -13.63 -3.17 -0.42
N ARG A 4 -12.46 -3.09 -1.06
CA ARG A 4 -12.30 -2.76 -2.47
C ARG A 4 -11.32 -3.69 -3.15
N THR A 5 -11.45 -3.87 -4.45
CA THR A 5 -10.45 -4.60 -5.22
C THR A 5 -9.16 -3.80 -5.34
N ILE A 6 -8.05 -4.45 -5.72
CA ILE A 6 -6.77 -3.77 -5.99
C ILE A 6 -6.93 -2.63 -7.02
N GLU A 7 -7.77 -2.82 -8.04
CA GLU A 7 -8.03 -1.79 -9.05
C GLU A 7 -8.71 -0.57 -8.43
N GLN A 8 -9.84 -0.80 -7.76
CA GLN A 8 -10.61 0.26 -7.12
C GLN A 8 -9.80 0.99 -6.04
N ALA A 9 -8.94 0.28 -5.32
CA ALA A 9 -8.04 0.89 -4.36
C ALA A 9 -6.99 1.79 -5.04
N ALA A 10 -6.41 1.35 -6.16
CA ALA A 10 -5.46 2.18 -6.90
C ALA A 10 -6.10 3.46 -7.45
N ASP A 11 -7.33 3.36 -7.95
CA ASP A 11 -8.07 4.50 -8.47
C ASP A 11 -8.46 5.46 -7.35
N TYR A 12 -8.93 4.94 -6.21
CA TYR A 12 -9.24 5.73 -5.02
C TYR A 12 -8.03 6.52 -4.50
N VAL A 13 -6.85 5.89 -4.42
CA VAL A 13 -5.62 6.57 -3.97
C VAL A 13 -5.20 7.64 -4.97
N ARG A 14 -5.38 7.41 -6.29
CA ARG A 14 -5.09 8.44 -7.30
C ARG A 14 -6.05 9.62 -7.25
N GLU A 15 -7.33 9.37 -6.93
CA GLU A 15 -8.32 10.43 -6.75
C GLU A 15 -8.06 11.28 -5.49
N HIS A 16 -7.62 10.65 -4.40
CA HIS A 16 -7.29 11.35 -3.16
C HIS A 16 -5.91 12.01 -3.17
N ASP A 17 -4.93 11.37 -3.81
CA ASP A 17 -3.56 11.85 -3.96
C ASP A 17 -3.11 11.66 -5.43
N PRO A 18 -3.34 12.65 -6.29
CA PRO A 18 -2.92 12.60 -7.69
C PRO A 18 -1.39 12.59 -7.86
N GLY A 19 -0.63 12.95 -6.82
CA GLY A 19 0.83 12.87 -6.77
C GLY A 19 1.36 11.49 -6.37
N THR A 20 0.48 10.54 -6.09
CA THR A 20 0.87 9.25 -5.55
C THR A 20 1.69 8.43 -6.56
N ALA A 21 2.84 7.91 -6.12
CA ALA A 21 3.60 6.93 -6.90
C ALA A 21 3.01 5.51 -6.80
N LEU A 22 1.91 5.33 -6.05
CA LEU A 22 1.28 4.03 -5.81
C LEU A 22 0.53 3.54 -7.06
N THR A 23 1.18 2.71 -7.87
CA THR A 23 0.53 2.04 -9.00
C THR A 23 -0.20 0.77 -8.55
N LYS A 24 -1.17 0.31 -9.35
CA LYS A 24 -1.84 -1.00 -9.18
C LYS A 24 -0.85 -2.15 -8.96
N THR A 25 0.25 -2.15 -9.73
CA THR A 25 1.31 -3.16 -9.64
C THR A 25 2.05 -3.08 -8.31
N ALA A 26 2.35 -1.88 -7.82
CA ALA A 26 2.97 -1.68 -6.52
C ALA A 26 2.06 -2.20 -5.38
N ILE A 27 0.77 -1.87 -5.43
CA ILE A 27 -0.22 -2.39 -4.46
C ILE A 27 -0.26 -3.92 -4.52
N ARG A 28 -0.37 -4.51 -5.72
CA ARG A 28 -0.37 -5.97 -5.89
C ARG A 28 0.88 -6.62 -5.29
N ARG A 29 2.06 -6.03 -5.51
CA ARG A 29 3.32 -6.54 -4.96
C ARG A 29 3.32 -6.49 -3.44
N LYS A 30 2.87 -5.38 -2.84
CA LYS A 30 2.77 -5.24 -1.38
C LYS A 30 1.78 -6.22 -0.75
N VAL A 31 0.66 -6.46 -1.42
CA VAL A 31 -0.32 -7.48 -1.02
C VAL A 31 0.29 -8.89 -1.04
N LEU A 32 1.01 -9.24 -2.12
CA LEU A 32 1.69 -10.53 -2.23
C LEU A 32 2.84 -10.68 -1.22
N SER A 33 3.49 -9.57 -0.87
CA SER A 33 4.51 -9.50 0.17
C SER A 33 3.94 -9.60 1.60
N GLY A 34 2.61 -9.50 1.77
CA GLY A 34 1.96 -9.47 3.08
C GLY A 34 2.13 -8.13 3.84
N GLU A 35 2.67 -7.09 3.20
CA GLU A 35 2.77 -5.75 3.79
C GLU A 35 1.39 -5.09 3.95
N ILE A 36 0.52 -5.30 2.95
CA ILE A 36 -0.86 -4.78 2.98
C ILE A 36 -1.80 -5.94 3.29
N PRO A 37 -2.58 -5.87 4.38
CA PRO A 37 -3.55 -6.91 4.70
C PRO A 37 -4.63 -6.96 3.63
N SER A 38 -4.89 -8.17 3.12
CA SER A 38 -5.88 -8.42 2.09
C SER A 38 -6.61 -9.72 2.34
N THR A 39 -7.85 -9.80 1.89
CA THR A 39 -8.67 -11.02 1.92
C THR A 39 -8.87 -11.52 0.51
N ARG A 40 -8.69 -12.82 0.29
CA ARG A 40 -8.92 -13.44 -1.01
C ARG A 40 -10.40 -13.78 -1.16
N ALA A 41 -11.04 -13.24 -2.19
CA ALA A 41 -12.40 -13.60 -2.60
C ALA A 41 -12.33 -14.27 -3.98
N GLY A 42 -12.23 -15.60 -3.98
CA GLY A 42 -12.04 -16.41 -5.17
C GLY A 42 -10.74 -16.06 -5.92
N LYS A 43 -10.87 -15.44 -7.10
CA LYS A 43 -9.74 -15.02 -7.95
C LYS A 43 -9.23 -13.60 -7.63
N LYS A 44 -9.99 -12.80 -6.88
CA LYS A 44 -9.65 -11.40 -6.59
C LYS A 44 -9.13 -11.23 -5.17
N TYR A 45 -8.31 -10.20 -4.98
CA TYR A 45 -7.90 -9.71 -3.66
C TYR A 45 -8.76 -8.49 -3.30
N LEU A 46 -9.30 -8.53 -2.10
CA LEU A 46 -10.03 -7.44 -1.47
C LEU A 46 -9.14 -6.80 -0.41
N LEU A 47 -9.10 -5.48 -0.43
CA LEU A 47 -8.30 -4.62 0.44
C LEU A 47 -9.23 -3.77 1.29
N ASP A 48 -8.82 -3.50 2.52
CA ASP A 48 -9.50 -2.51 3.35
C ASP A 48 -8.92 -1.14 3.09
N LEU A 49 -9.73 -0.23 2.52
CA LEU A 49 -9.29 1.15 2.32
C LEU A 49 -8.94 1.82 3.65
N ASP A 50 -9.71 1.55 4.71
CA ASP A 50 -9.46 2.12 6.04
C ASP A 50 -8.06 1.74 6.56
N THR A 51 -7.63 0.51 6.26
CA THR A 51 -6.30 0.02 6.65
C THR A 51 -5.21 0.52 5.71
N LEU A 52 -5.51 0.68 4.42
CA LEU A 52 -4.59 1.25 3.44
C LEU A 52 -4.28 2.72 3.74
N GLU A 53 -5.30 3.52 4.04
CA GLU A 53 -5.15 4.91 4.47
C GLU A 53 -4.31 4.99 5.74
N LYS A 54 -4.63 4.17 6.75
CA LYS A 54 -3.78 4.07 7.95
C LYS A 54 -2.34 3.73 7.57
N PHE A 55 -2.09 2.79 6.67
CA PHE A 55 -0.71 2.44 6.30
C PHE A 55 0.03 3.58 5.57
N LEU A 56 -0.66 4.36 4.75
CA LEU A 56 -0.05 5.47 3.99
C LEU A 56 0.15 6.73 4.84
N PHE A 57 -0.80 7.03 5.72
CA PHE A 57 -0.81 8.25 6.52
C PHE A 57 -0.31 8.06 7.94
N THR A 58 -0.17 6.83 8.43
CA THR A 58 0.52 6.60 9.71
C THR A 58 2.01 6.79 9.46
N PRO A 59 2.67 7.78 10.10
CA PRO A 59 4.11 7.85 10.07
C PRO A 59 4.64 6.55 10.68
N SER A 60 5.33 5.73 9.90
CA SER A 60 6.05 4.60 10.47
C SER A 60 7.00 5.16 11.52
N PRO A 61 7.11 4.54 12.71
CA PRO A 61 8.13 4.96 13.67
C PRO A 61 9.46 4.83 12.95
N THR A 62 10.09 5.98 12.71
CA THR A 62 11.34 6.15 11.97
C THR A 62 12.27 4.98 12.28
N LEU A 63 12.36 4.01 11.36
CA LEU A 63 13.38 2.99 11.47
C LEU A 63 14.68 3.74 11.18
N ASN A 64 15.41 4.07 12.25
CA ASN A 64 16.74 4.68 12.24
C ASN A 64 17.67 3.84 11.35
N SER A 65 17.56 4.02 10.04
CA SER A 65 18.44 3.40 9.06
C SER A 65 19.65 4.31 9.01
N GLY A 66 20.59 4.04 9.91
CA GLY A 66 21.91 4.63 9.87
C GLY A 66 22.42 4.60 8.44
N ILE A 67 22.73 5.78 7.92
CA ILE A 67 23.26 6.01 6.57
C ILE A 67 24.40 5.02 6.38
N ARG A 68 24.24 4.06 5.45
CA ARG A 68 25.33 3.13 5.13
C ARG A 68 26.44 3.94 4.45
N PRO A 69 27.67 3.96 4.98
CA PRO A 69 28.74 4.75 4.39
C PRO A 69 29.05 4.21 2.99
N VAL A 70 29.11 5.12 2.01
CA VAL A 70 29.65 4.82 0.69
C VAL A 70 31.15 4.58 0.85
N ARG A 71 31.63 3.39 0.50
CA ARG A 71 33.08 3.16 0.41
C ARG A 71 33.57 3.87 -0.85
N GLY A 72 34.31 4.96 -0.65
CA GLY A 72 35.17 5.55 -1.67
C GLY A 72 36.41 4.71 -1.90
#